data_AF-A0A6L6EQX5-F1
#
_entry.id   AF-A0A6L6EQX5-F1
#
_cell.length_a   1.000
_cell.length_b   1.000
_cell.length_c   1.000
_cell.angle_alpha   90.00
_cell.angle_beta   90.00
_cell.angle_gamma   90.00
#
_symmetry.space_group_name_H-M   'P 1'
#
loop_
_entity.id
_entity.type
_entity.pdbx_description
1 polymer ?
#
loop_
_entity_poly.entity_id
_entity_poly.type
_entity_poly.pdbx_seq_one_letter_code
_entity_poly.pdbx_strand_id
1 'polypeptide(L)' 'MTTIVLTHGAFHGGWCFAPLIDELERQGITCLTPELPLTDLDHDVAAVHAV' A
#
# COMPACT_ATOMS: atom_id res chain seq x y z
N MET A 1 6.28 -1.88 17.40
CA MET A 1 5.94 -0.91 16.34
C MET A 1 5.55 -1.75 15.13
N THR A 2 4.32 -1.59 14.63
CA THR A 2 3.80 -2.40 13.53
C THR A 2 3.67 -1.51 12.31
N THR A 3 4.17 -2.00 11.17
CA THR A 3 4.01 -1.35 9.87
C THR A 3 3.20 -2.27 8.98
N ILE A 4 2.20 -1.73 8.29
CA ILE A 4 1.34 -2.45 7.36
C ILE A 4 1.58 -1.92 5.96
N VAL A 5 1.84 -2.81 5.01
CA VAL A 5 1.91 -2.48 3.58
C VAL A 5 0.55 -2.80 2.95
N LEU A 6 -0.10 -1.78 2.38
CA LEU A 6 -1.42 -1.86 1.75
C LEU A 6 -1.27 -1.83 0.23
N THR A 7 -1.31 -2.99 -0.40
CA THR A 7 -1.22 -3.15 -1.86
C THR A 7 -2.61 -3.05 -2.49
N HIS A 8 -2.81 -2.11 -3.40
CA HIS A 8 -4.11 -1.90 -4.05
C HIS A 8 -4.40 -2.93 -5.15
N GLY A 9 -5.66 -3.00 -5.57
CA GLY A 9 -6.09 -3.79 -6.72
C GLY A 9 -6.00 -3.04 -8.05
N ALA A 10 -6.40 -3.70 -9.15
CA ALA A 10 -6.46 -3.07 -10.47
C ALA A 10 -7.35 -1.82 -10.47
N PHE A 11 -6.96 -0.81 -11.26
CA PHE A 11 -7.66 0.49 -11.40
C PHE A 11 -7.75 1.34 -10.12
N HIS A 12 -6.86 1.11 -9.16
CA HIS A 12 -6.77 1.87 -7.91
C HIS A 12 -5.33 2.36 -7.71
N GLY A 13 -5.13 3.14 -6.64
CA GLY A 13 -3.84 3.51 -6.08
C GLY A 13 -3.96 3.55 -4.55
N GLY A 14 -2.95 4.06 -3.84
CA GLY A 14 -2.98 4.16 -2.37
C GLY A 14 -4.21 4.87 -1.79
N TRP A 15 -4.80 5.80 -2.57
CA TRP A 15 -6.02 6.53 -2.22
C TRP A 15 -7.23 5.65 -1.90
N CYS A 16 -7.29 4.42 -2.43
CA CYS A 16 -8.44 3.53 -2.19
C CYS A 16 -8.54 3.06 -0.72
N PHE A 17 -7.45 3.19 0.04
CA PHE A 17 -7.40 2.84 1.45
C PHE A 17 -7.52 4.03 2.39
N ALA A 18 -7.79 5.25 1.91
CA ALA A 18 -7.70 6.46 2.73
C ALA A 18 -8.43 6.35 4.09
N PRO A 19 -9.69 5.89 4.19
CA PRO A 19 -10.36 5.75 5.50
C PRO A 19 -9.73 4.70 6.42
N LEU A 20 -9.11 3.66 5.86
CA LEU A 20 -8.43 2.61 6.62
C LEU A 20 -7.08 3.11 7.14
N ILE A 21 -6.33 3.85 6.32
CA ILE A 21 -5.07 4.47 6.70
C ILE A 21 -5.31 5.43 7.88
N ASP A 22 -6.31 6.30 7.77
CA ASP A 22 -6.66 7.25 8.84
C ASP A 22 -6.91 6.55 10.18
N GLU A 23 -7.65 5.44 10.19
CA GLU A 23 -7.95 4.70 11.41
C GLU A 23 -6.73 3.95 11.97
N LEU A 24 -5.90 3.36 11.12
CA LEU A 24 -4.68 2.66 11.54
C LEU A 24 -3.64 3.63 12.10
N GLU A 25 -3.45 4.78 11.45
CA GLU A 25 -2.53 5.82 11.91
C GLU A 25 -3.00 6.45 13.23
N ARG A 26 -4.32 6.61 13.43
CA ARG A 26 -4.88 7.05 14.72
C ARG A 26 -4.59 6.06 15.86
N GLN A 27 -4.38 4.79 15.54
CA GLN A 27 -3.95 3.76 16.49
C GLN A 27 -2.42 3.67 16.62
N GLY A 28 -1.66 4.54 15.94
CA GLY A 28 -0.20 4.56 15.95
C GLY A 28 0.45 3.48 15.07
N ILE A 29 -0.30 2.91 14.11
CA ILE A 29 0.20 1.93 13.14
C ILE A 29 0.61 2.66 11.86
N THR A 30 1.86 2.49 11.44
CA THR A 30 2.35 3.08 10.20
C THR A 30 1.82 2.30 9.00
N CYS A 31 1.28 3.01 8.00
CA CYS A 31 0.83 2.43 6.74
C CYS A 31 1.73 2.86 5.58
N LEU A 32 2.06 1.93 4.69
CA LEU A 32 2.79 2.20 3.45
C LEU A 32 1.92 1.76 2.27
N THR A 33 1.85 2.58 1.23
CA THR A 33 1.05 2.33 0.01
C THR A 33 1.95 2.41 -1.22
N PRO A 34 2.57 1.30 -1.66
CA PRO A 34 3.37 1.29 -2.87
C PRO A 34 2.50 1.58 -4.10
N GLU A 35 3.03 2.37 -5.03
CA GLU A 35 2.44 2.57 -6.35
C GLU A 35 2.86 1.41 -7.26
N LEU A 36 1.88 0.69 -7.82
CA LEU A 36 2.17 -0.46 -8.69
C LEU A 36 2.41 -0.01 -10.14
N PRO A 37 3.46 -0.50 -10.81
CA PRO A 37 3.68 -0.26 -12.25
C PRO A 37 2.56 -0.80 -13.16
N LEU A 38 1.87 -1.85 -12.74
CA LEU A 38 0.82 -2.54 -13.49
C LEU A 38 1.25 -3.01 -14.89
N THR A 39 2.54 -3.30 -15.07
CA THR A 39 3.12 -3.80 -16.33
C THR A 39 3.14 -5.32 -16.36
N ASP A 40 3.62 -5.95 -15.30
CA ASP A 40 3.62 -7.39 -15.07
C ASP A 40 3.80 -7.70 -13.57
N LEU A 41 3.61 -8.98 -13.22
CA LEU A 41 3.66 -9.44 -11.82
C LEU A 41 5.02 -9.20 -11.17
N ASP A 42 6.12 -9.42 -11.89
CA ASP A 42 7.46 -9.34 -11.31
C ASP A 42 7.80 -7.89 -10.94
N HIS A 43 7.42 -6.93 -11.77
CA HIS A 43 7.60 -5.50 -11.49
C HIS A 43 6.68 -5.01 -10.35
N ASP A 44 5.43 -5.48 -10.30
CA ASP A 44 4.52 -5.15 -9.19
C ASP A 44 5.02 -5.71 -7.85
N VAL A 45 5.52 -6.96 -7.85
CA VAL A 45 6.14 -7.58 -6.66
C VAL A 45 7.40 -6.82 -6.23
N ALA A 46 8.25 -6.42 -7.18
CA ALA A 46 9.44 -5.63 -6.88
C ALA A 46 9.09 -4.28 -6.22
N ALA A 47 8.03 -3.60 -6.68
CA ALA A 47 7.56 -2.34 -6.10
C ALA A 47 7.08 -2.52 -4.64
N VAL A 48 6.37 -3.61 -4.34
CA VAL A 48 5.91 -3.92 -2.97
C VAL A 48 7.07 -4.28 -2.05
N HIS A 49 8.13 -4.92 -2.55
CA HIS A 49 9.31 -5.25 -1.73
C HIS A 49 10.24 -4.06 -1.46
N ALA A 50 10.09 -2.95 -2.19
CA ALA A 50 10.95 -1.78 -2.07
C ALA A 50 10.53 -0.77 -0.99
N VAL A 51 9.38 -0.99 -0.34
CA VAL A 51 8.82 -0.11 0.71
C VAL A 51 9.10 -0.58 2.12
#